data_AF-A0A9D7AAV3-F1
#
_entry.id   AF-A0A9D7AAV3-F1
#
_cell.length_a   1.000
_cell.length_b   1.000
_cell.length_c   1.000
_cell.angle_alpha   90.00
_cell.angle_beta   90.00
_cell.angle_gamma   90.00
#
_symmetry.space_group_name_H-M   'P 1'
#
loop_
_entity.id
_entity.type
_entity.pdbx_description
1 polymer ?
#
loop_
_entity_poly.entity_id
_entity_poly.type
_entity_poly.pdbx_seq_one_letter_code
_entity_poly.pdbx_strand_id
1 'polypeptide(L)'
;MAAITSANVAVSPQSGCVDISPRSHKTMGIFDVSFGDGALTYPAGGVPLPAIGNFGFKKIIQFGLVQQPVTNGFLYKYDPSSHKVKIYTQGVVTGATAAAANTDGAKVLDSGGSEVFPRLPGTAASTTYDLGGMIELPATVAPAAVTVSLLLIGE
;
A
#
# COMPACT_ATOMS: atom_id res chain seq x y z
N MET A 1 7.76 -13.56 12.12
CA MET A 1 8.22 -13.47 10.72
C MET A 1 9.06 -12.20 10.58
N ALA A 2 10.06 -12.20 9.70
CA ALA A 2 10.85 -11.01 9.45
C ALA A 2 10.00 -9.97 8.69
N ALA A 3 10.14 -8.70 9.05
CA ALA A 3 9.46 -7.61 8.36
C ALA A 3 10.30 -7.14 7.17
N ILE A 4 9.63 -6.56 6.17
CA ILE A 4 10.29 -5.90 5.03
C ILE A 4 11.22 -4.80 5.55
N THR A 5 12.49 -4.86 5.16
CA THR A 5 13.47 -3.80 5.42
C THR A 5 13.80 -3.04 4.13
N SER A 6 14.51 -1.92 4.23
CA SER A 6 14.94 -1.17 3.04
C SER A 6 15.84 -1.98 2.11
N ALA A 7 16.53 -3.00 2.63
CA ALA A 7 17.32 -3.95 1.83
C ALA A 7 16.44 -4.89 0.97
N ASN A 8 15.15 -5.03 1.31
CA ASN A 8 14.18 -5.82 0.56
C ASN A 8 13.39 -4.97 -0.46
N VAL A 9 13.72 -3.69 -0.59
CA VAL A 9 13.07 -2.77 -1.52
C VAL A 9 14.03 -2.45 -2.65
N ALA A 10 13.65 -2.83 -3.87
CA ALA A 10 14.40 -2.42 -5.06
C ALA A 10 13.80 -1.12 -5.61
N VAL A 11 14.68 -0.26 -6.11
CA VAL A 11 14.33 1.04 -6.69
C VAL A 11 15.02 1.13 -8.04
N SER A 12 14.26 1.52 -9.06
CA SER A 12 14.78 1.77 -10.40
C SER A 12 14.17 3.04 -10.98
N PRO A 13 14.96 3.99 -11.49
CA PRO A 13 14.43 5.14 -12.20
C PRO A 13 13.73 4.70 -13.49
N GLN A 14 12.59 5.30 -13.80
CA GLN A 14 11.98 5.14 -15.12
C GLN A 14 12.82 5.88 -16.17
N SER A 15 13.09 5.21 -17.29
CA SER A 15 13.93 5.76 -18.35
C SER A 15 13.34 7.06 -18.90
N GLY A 16 14.16 8.11 -18.99
CA GLY A 16 13.72 9.43 -19.45
C GLY A 16 12.88 10.22 -18.44
N CYS A 17 12.63 9.67 -17.25
CA CYS A 17 11.85 10.30 -16.19
C CYS A 17 12.72 10.69 -14.99
N VAL A 18 14.02 10.91 -15.18
CA VAL A 18 14.94 11.41 -14.15
C VAL A 18 15.26 12.86 -14.46
N ASP A 19 15.19 13.70 -13.42
CA ASP A 19 15.43 15.14 -13.51
C ASP A 19 14.56 15.81 -14.59
N ILE A 20 13.24 15.62 -14.46
CA ILE A 20 12.23 16.19 -15.38
C ILE A 20 12.19 17.74 -15.28
N SER A 21 12.92 18.32 -14.32
CA SER A 21 12.99 19.76 -14.06
C SER A 21 14.43 20.27 -13.84
N PRO A 22 15.34 20.10 -14.82
CA PRO A 22 16.80 20.24 -14.64
C PRO A 22 17.30 21.68 -14.39
N ARG A 23 16.39 22.66 -14.38
CA ARG A 23 16.68 24.08 -14.09
C ARG A 23 16.01 24.58 -12.82
N SER A 24 15.27 23.72 -12.13
CA SER A 24 14.62 24.07 -10.89
C SER A 24 15.57 23.78 -9.71
N HIS A 25 15.37 24.45 -8.58
CA HIS A 25 16.09 24.10 -7.34
C HIS A 25 15.67 22.74 -6.77
N LYS A 26 14.71 22.07 -7.41
CA LYS A 26 14.23 20.72 -7.11
C LYS A 26 14.50 19.78 -8.29
N THR A 27 14.89 18.56 -7.95
CA THR A 27 14.91 17.45 -8.88
C THR A 27 13.54 16.76 -8.81
N MET A 28 13.02 16.39 -9.96
CA MET A 28 11.79 15.58 -10.08
C MET A 28 12.12 14.30 -10.82
N GLY A 29 11.59 13.17 -10.34
CA GLY A 29 11.74 11.93 -11.07
C GLY A 29 10.66 10.89 -10.76
N ILE A 30 10.47 9.96 -11.69
CA ILE A 30 9.58 8.82 -11.51
C ILE A 30 10.42 7.57 -11.31
N PHE A 31 10.11 6.83 -10.25
CA PHE A 31 10.85 5.64 -9.82
C PHE A 31 9.90 4.47 -9.63
N ASP A 32 10.25 3.33 -10.19
CA ASP A 32 9.60 2.07 -9.86
C ASP A 32 10.21 1.52 -8.58
N VAL A 33 9.35 1.25 -7.61
CA VAL A 33 9.71 0.72 -6.29
C VAL A 33 9.03 -0.63 -6.14
N SER A 34 9.84 -1.69 -6.02
CA SER A 34 9.36 -3.06 -5.87
C SER A 34 9.66 -3.62 -4.49
N PHE A 35 8.66 -4.22 -3.86
CA PHE A 35 8.76 -4.86 -2.55
C PHE A 35 7.69 -5.93 -2.39
N GLY A 36 7.76 -6.65 -1.28
CA GLY A 36 6.88 -7.78 -1.01
C GLY A 36 7.33 -9.03 -1.74
N ASP A 37 7.09 -10.17 -1.11
CA ASP A 37 7.42 -11.50 -1.61
C ASP A 37 6.41 -12.55 -1.10
N GLY A 38 5.36 -12.11 -0.40
CA GLY A 38 4.42 -12.99 0.29
C GLY A 38 4.97 -13.71 1.53
N ALA A 39 6.23 -13.48 1.91
CA ALA A 39 6.89 -14.11 3.06
C ALA A 39 7.30 -13.11 4.16
N LEU A 40 7.78 -11.92 3.78
CA LEU A 40 8.12 -10.85 4.71
C LEU A 40 6.88 -10.04 5.07
N THR A 41 6.75 -9.72 6.36
CA THR A 41 5.57 -9.00 6.85
C THR A 41 5.71 -7.50 6.67
N TYR A 42 4.56 -6.83 6.57
CA TYR A 42 4.46 -5.39 6.54
C TYR A 42 5.05 -4.78 7.83
N PRO A 43 5.97 -3.80 7.74
CA PRO A 43 6.55 -3.19 8.93
C PRO A 43 5.61 -2.18 9.57
N ALA A 44 5.71 -2.02 10.89
CA ALA A 44 4.93 -1.00 11.60
C ALA A 44 5.21 0.41 11.03
N GLY A 45 4.13 1.08 10.63
CA GLY A 45 4.17 2.45 10.10
C GLY A 45 4.67 2.57 8.65
N GLY A 46 4.78 1.47 7.89
CA GLY A 46 5.12 1.50 6.46
C GLY A 46 6.36 0.72 6.06
N VAL A 47 6.43 0.42 4.77
CA VAL A 47 7.60 -0.16 4.10
C VAL A 47 8.71 0.89 4.03
N PRO A 48 9.87 0.68 4.68
CA PRO A 48 10.99 1.61 4.62
C PRO A 48 11.61 1.63 3.23
N LEU A 49 11.79 2.82 2.67
CA LEU A 49 12.49 2.99 1.40
C LEU A 49 14.01 2.97 1.60
N PRO A 50 14.79 2.63 0.55
CA PRO A 50 16.24 2.81 0.57
C PRO A 50 16.64 4.27 0.81
N ALA A 51 17.92 4.52 1.12
CA ALA A 51 18.39 5.89 1.34
C ALA A 51 18.04 6.81 0.16
N ILE A 52 17.75 8.09 0.44
CA ILE A 52 17.34 9.07 -0.58
C ILE A 52 18.31 9.20 -1.76
N GLY A 53 19.60 8.90 -1.54
CA GLY A 53 20.63 8.88 -2.58
C GLY A 53 20.39 7.79 -3.65
N ASN A 54 19.70 6.70 -3.31
CA ASN A 54 19.28 5.67 -4.25
C ASN A 54 18.26 6.18 -5.28
N PHE A 55 17.58 7.29 -4.96
CA PHE A 55 16.68 7.99 -5.86
C PHE A 55 17.35 9.20 -6.55
N GLY A 56 18.66 9.39 -6.36
CA GLY A 56 19.42 10.50 -6.96
C GLY A 56 19.25 11.85 -6.26
N PHE A 57 18.56 11.91 -5.11
CA PHE A 57 18.42 13.13 -4.30
C PHE A 57 19.58 13.25 -3.30
N LYS A 58 20.00 14.49 -3.00
CA LYS A 58 21.17 14.77 -2.15
C LYS A 58 20.84 15.14 -0.71
N LYS A 59 19.63 15.62 -0.43
CA LYS A 59 19.22 16.16 0.88
C LYS A 59 17.90 15.63 1.39
N ILE A 60 16.81 15.80 0.63
CA ILE A 60 15.47 15.45 1.09
C ILE A 60 14.52 15.21 -0.07
N ILE A 61 13.60 14.26 0.10
CA ILE A 61 12.40 14.12 -0.72
C ILE A 61 11.28 14.85 -0.01
N GLN A 62 10.83 15.97 -0.57
CA GLN A 62 9.81 16.81 0.04
C GLN A 62 8.39 16.33 -0.26
N PHE A 63 8.21 15.67 -1.40
CA PHE A 63 6.91 15.25 -1.88
C PHE A 63 7.02 13.97 -2.69
N GLY A 64 5.99 13.12 -2.57
CA GLY A 64 5.89 11.90 -3.34
C GLY A 64 4.43 11.55 -3.62
N LEU A 65 4.13 11.18 -4.86
CA LEU A 65 2.85 10.59 -5.26
C LEU A 65 3.08 9.15 -5.71
N VAL A 66 2.22 8.26 -5.26
CA VAL A 66 2.21 6.87 -5.70
C VAL A 66 1.12 6.70 -6.74
N GLN A 67 1.48 6.23 -7.92
CA GLN A 67 0.51 5.75 -8.90
C GLN A 67 -0.10 4.45 -8.37
N GLN A 68 -1.42 4.46 -8.17
CA GLN A 68 -2.13 3.33 -7.58
C GLN A 68 -2.21 2.16 -8.58
N PRO A 69 -1.87 0.93 -8.17
CA PRO A 69 -2.17 -0.25 -8.96
C PRO A 69 -3.67 -0.39 -9.17
N VAL A 70 -4.09 -0.64 -10.40
CA VAL A 70 -5.53 -0.70 -10.77
C VAL A 70 -6.29 -1.88 -10.17
N THR A 71 -5.61 -2.96 -9.75
CA THR A 71 -6.25 -4.26 -9.53
C THR A 71 -6.13 -4.83 -8.12
N ASN A 72 -5.23 -4.33 -7.26
CA ASN A 72 -4.97 -4.99 -5.96
C ASN A 72 -5.82 -4.46 -4.79
N GLY A 73 -6.63 -3.41 -4.99
CA GLY A 73 -7.52 -2.86 -3.98
C GLY A 73 -6.83 -2.14 -2.81
N PHE A 74 -5.50 -2.02 -2.84
CA PHE A 74 -4.74 -1.27 -1.83
C PHE A 74 -4.52 0.17 -2.27
N LEU A 75 -4.47 1.06 -1.29
CA LEU A 75 -4.08 2.45 -1.47
C LEU A 75 -2.69 2.67 -0.88
N TYR A 76 -1.75 3.12 -1.70
CA TYR A 76 -0.38 3.39 -1.33
C TYR A 76 -0.17 4.88 -1.12
N LYS A 77 0.51 5.27 -0.03
CA LYS A 77 0.87 6.66 0.24
C LYS A 77 2.33 6.75 0.65
N TYR A 78 3.04 7.74 0.12
CA TYR A 78 4.37 8.08 0.60
C TYR A 78 4.28 9.00 1.83
N ASP A 79 5.03 8.67 2.88
CA ASP A 79 5.19 9.49 4.07
C ASP A 79 6.60 10.14 4.07
N PRO A 80 6.70 11.45 3.77
CA PRO A 80 8.00 12.13 3.73
C PRO A 80 8.65 12.28 5.10
N SER A 81 7.89 12.21 6.20
CA SER A 81 8.43 12.38 7.55
C SER A 81 9.21 11.15 8.02
N SER A 82 8.74 9.96 7.62
CA SER A 82 9.34 8.68 8.00
C SER A 82 10.12 8.01 6.87
N HIS A 83 10.04 8.56 5.65
CA HIS A 83 10.61 7.99 4.43
C HIS A 83 10.13 6.55 4.17
N LYS A 84 8.81 6.36 4.23
CA LYS A 84 8.14 5.07 4.08
C LYS A 84 7.01 5.12 3.07
N VAL A 85 6.69 3.98 2.47
CA VAL A 85 5.43 3.76 1.75
C VAL A 85 4.45 3.05 2.67
N LYS A 86 3.32 3.69 2.97
CA LYS A 86 2.22 3.11 3.74
C LYS A 86 1.21 2.47 2.81
N ILE A 87 0.72 1.31 3.21
CA ILE A 87 -0.32 0.56 2.49
C ILE A 87 -1.60 0.68 3.31
N TYR A 88 -2.68 1.10 2.67
CA TYR A 88 -3.99 1.21 3.26
C TYR A 88 -4.95 0.24 2.57
N THR A 89 -5.85 -0.34 3.37
CA THR A 89 -6.91 -1.20 2.89
C THR A 89 -8.24 -0.71 3.47
N GLN A 90 -9.32 -0.84 2.68
CA GLN A 90 -10.66 -0.78 3.22
C GLN A 90 -11.01 -2.23 3.65
N GLY A 91 -11.41 -2.46 4.90
CA GLY A 91 -11.91 -3.79 5.32
C GLY A 91 -13.18 -4.14 4.53
N VAL A 92 -13.84 -5.29 4.63
CA VAL A 92 -13.48 -6.67 4.94
C VAL A 92 -14.39 -7.48 3.99
N VAL A 93 -13.87 -8.48 3.25
CA VAL A 93 -14.71 -9.30 2.33
C VAL A 93 -15.68 -10.14 3.18
N THR A 94 -16.84 -10.58 2.70
CA THR A 94 -17.70 -11.55 3.42
C THR A 94 -17.76 -12.89 2.69
N GLY A 95 -17.86 -14.00 3.42
CA GLY A 95 -17.85 -15.34 2.85
C GLY A 95 -19.22 -15.86 2.41
N ALA A 96 -19.20 -17.03 1.76
CA ALA A 96 -20.35 -17.66 1.12
C ALA A 96 -21.32 -18.38 2.09
N THR A 97 -21.49 -17.87 3.32
CA THR A 97 -22.47 -18.39 4.28
C THR A 97 -23.89 -18.29 3.68
N ALA A 98 -24.66 -19.39 3.72
CA ALA A 98 -26.02 -19.45 3.19
C ALA A 98 -26.92 -18.33 3.73
N ALA A 99 -27.76 -17.73 2.87
CA ALA A 99 -28.58 -16.56 3.20
C ALA A 99 -29.43 -16.71 4.47
N ALA A 100 -29.91 -17.92 4.78
CA ALA A 100 -30.69 -18.22 5.98
C ALA A 100 -29.89 -18.12 7.30
N ALA A 101 -28.54 -18.17 7.24
CA ALA A 101 -27.66 -18.06 8.40
C ALA A 101 -27.07 -16.65 8.59
N ASN A 102 -27.45 -15.70 7.71
CA ASN A 102 -27.02 -14.30 7.71
C ASN A 102 -28.08 -13.35 8.29
N THR A 103 -29.04 -13.85 9.09
CA THR A 103 -30.05 -13.04 9.78
C THR A 103 -29.42 -11.91 10.62
N ASP A 104 -28.21 -12.14 11.15
CA ASP A 104 -27.41 -11.15 11.88
C ASP A 104 -26.21 -10.62 11.07
N GLY A 105 -26.22 -10.78 9.73
CA GLY A 105 -25.17 -10.36 8.80
C GLY A 105 -24.24 -11.50 8.30
N ALA A 106 -23.59 -11.30 7.14
CA ALA A 106 -22.66 -12.27 6.56
C ALA A 106 -21.30 -12.25 7.25
N LYS A 107 -20.69 -13.42 7.47
CA LYS A 107 -19.35 -13.56 8.04
C LYS A 107 -18.30 -12.91 7.14
N VAL A 108 -17.32 -12.22 7.71
CA VAL A 108 -16.19 -11.66 6.96
C VAL A 108 -15.20 -12.75 6.50
N LEU A 109 -14.48 -12.61 5.40
CA LEU A 109 -13.30 -13.37 5.05
C LEU A 109 -12.05 -12.71 5.63
N ASP A 110 -11.15 -13.53 6.15
CA ASP A 110 -9.79 -13.12 6.44
C ASP A 110 -8.97 -12.90 5.16
N SER A 111 -7.73 -12.44 5.30
CA SER A 111 -6.81 -12.23 4.18
C SER A 111 -6.40 -13.52 3.44
N GLY A 112 -6.76 -14.69 3.97
CA GLY A 112 -6.59 -16.00 3.34
C GLY A 112 -7.87 -16.53 2.66
N GLY A 113 -8.95 -15.75 2.64
CA GLY A 113 -10.24 -16.14 2.05
C GLY A 113 -11.09 -17.05 2.93
N SER A 114 -10.78 -17.17 4.23
CA SER A 114 -11.51 -18.01 5.19
C SER A 114 -12.52 -17.20 6.00
N GLU A 115 -13.70 -17.74 6.25
CA GLU A 115 -14.72 -17.06 7.03
C GLU A 115 -14.36 -16.90 8.52
N VAL A 116 -14.47 -15.67 9.01
CA VAL A 116 -14.30 -15.24 10.39
C VAL A 116 -15.60 -14.62 10.93
N PHE A 117 -15.70 -14.51 12.25
CA PHE A 117 -16.91 -14.11 12.97
C PHE A 117 -17.51 -12.71 12.74
N PRO A 118 -16.86 -11.70 12.12
CA PRO A 118 -17.50 -10.38 11.94
C PRO A 118 -18.72 -10.43 11.01
N ARG A 119 -19.82 -9.76 11.37
CA ARG A 119 -21.06 -9.64 10.58
C ARG A 119 -21.55 -8.19 10.51
N LEU A 120 -22.17 -7.79 9.39
CA LEU A 120 -22.88 -6.50 9.24
C LEU A 120 -24.42 -6.73 9.17
N PRO A 121 -25.10 -6.90 10.31
CA PRO A 121 -26.57 -7.05 10.35
C PRO A 121 -27.29 -5.82 9.78
N GLY A 122 -28.46 -6.03 9.17
CA GLY A 122 -29.34 -4.93 8.72
C GLY A 122 -28.90 -4.23 7.42
N THR A 123 -28.01 -4.84 6.64
CA THR A 123 -27.64 -4.34 5.31
C THR A 123 -28.70 -4.73 4.25
N ALA A 124 -29.04 -3.78 3.38
CA ALA A 124 -29.89 -3.96 2.22
C ALA A 124 -29.14 -4.71 1.11
N ALA A 125 -29.87 -5.53 0.35
CA ALA A 125 -29.33 -6.23 -0.80
C ALA A 125 -28.86 -5.24 -1.88
N SER A 126 -27.82 -5.60 -2.64
CA SER A 126 -27.30 -4.84 -3.79
C SER A 126 -27.00 -3.36 -3.50
N THR A 127 -26.57 -3.05 -2.27
CA THR A 127 -26.28 -1.68 -1.81
C THR A 127 -24.79 -1.55 -1.49
N THR A 128 -24.18 -0.44 -1.90
CA THR A 128 -22.80 -0.09 -1.55
C THR A 128 -22.77 0.61 -0.19
N TYR A 129 -21.92 0.15 0.71
CA TYR A 129 -21.74 0.72 2.04
C TYR A 129 -20.44 1.51 2.12
N ASP A 130 -20.52 2.73 2.64
CA ASP A 130 -19.33 3.46 3.07
C ASP A 130 -18.91 2.93 4.45
N LEU A 131 -17.77 2.23 4.48
CA LEU A 131 -17.20 1.63 5.69
C LEU A 131 -16.24 2.59 6.42
N GLY A 132 -16.22 3.87 6.01
CA GLY A 132 -15.37 4.90 6.58
C GLY A 132 -13.95 4.88 6.01
N GLY A 133 -13.05 5.56 6.72
CA GLY A 133 -11.66 5.73 6.30
C GLY A 133 -10.88 4.41 6.22
N MET A 134 -9.97 4.33 5.24
CA MET A 134 -9.08 3.17 5.11
C MET A 134 -8.13 3.07 6.30
N ILE A 135 -7.82 1.84 6.70
CA ILE A 135 -6.87 1.55 7.78
C ILE A 135 -5.51 1.15 7.19
N GLU A 136 -4.44 1.43 7.92
CA GLU A 136 -3.11 0.96 7.53
C GLU A 136 -3.03 -0.57 7.62
N LEU A 137 -2.32 -1.19 6.68
CA LEU A 137 -2.16 -2.63 6.61
C LEU A 137 -1.56 -3.16 7.93
N PRO A 138 -2.13 -4.22 8.54
CA PRO A 138 -1.60 -4.76 9.79
C PRO A 138 -0.19 -5.32 9.62
N ALA A 139 0.65 -5.17 10.65
CA ALA A 139 2.04 -5.67 10.63
C ALA A 139 2.16 -7.21 10.57
N THR A 140 1.04 -7.93 10.69
CA THR A 140 0.96 -9.38 10.55
C THR A 140 0.79 -9.85 9.09
N VAL A 141 0.45 -8.95 8.17
CA VAL A 141 0.21 -9.29 6.76
C VAL A 141 1.53 -9.33 5.99
N ALA A 142 1.75 -10.36 5.18
CA ALA A 142 2.83 -10.41 4.20
C ALA A 142 2.30 -10.00 2.82
N PRO A 143 2.60 -8.79 2.32
CA PRO A 143 2.11 -8.36 1.01
C PRO A 143 2.77 -9.21 -0.08
N ALA A 144 1.97 -9.57 -1.10
CA ALA A 144 2.49 -10.15 -2.33
C ALA A 144 3.47 -9.18 -3.01
N ALA A 145 4.31 -9.72 -3.89
CA ALA A 145 5.23 -8.91 -4.69
C ALA A 145 4.46 -7.87 -5.50
N VAL A 146 4.88 -6.61 -5.36
CA VAL A 146 4.26 -5.48 -6.04
C VAL A 146 5.35 -4.50 -6.49
N THR A 147 5.11 -3.87 -7.64
CA THR A 147 5.87 -2.70 -8.09
C THR A 147 4.92 -1.51 -8.19
N VAL A 148 5.29 -0.41 -7.56
CA VAL A 148 4.56 0.85 -7.61
C VAL A 148 5.44 1.95 -8.20
N SER A 149 4.86 2.80 -9.05
CA SER A 149 5.58 3.95 -9.61
C SER A 149 5.36 5.18 -8.70
N LEU A 150 6.46 5.80 -8.29
CA LEU A 150 6.49 6.97 -7.41
C LEU A 150 7.02 8.18 -8.18
N LEU A 151 6.20 9.23 -8.31
CA LEU A 151 6.68 10.56 -8.67
C LEU A 151 7.22 11.23 -7.41
N LEU A 152 8.51 11.56 -7.40
CA LEU A 152 9.20 12.17 -6.27
C LEU A 152 9.74 13.55 -6.64
N ILE A 153 9.70 14.47 -5.67
CA ILE A 153 10.27 15.82 -5.75
C ILE A 153 11.21 16.03 -4.57
N GLY A 154 12.45 16.39 -4.84
CA GLY A 154 13.48 16.53 -3.82
C GLY A 154 14.64 17.46 -4.20
N GLU A 155 15.65 17.50 -3.34
CA GLU A 155 16.95 18.16 -3.56
C GLU A 155 18.09 17.15 -3.43
#